data_AF-A0AAU6Z884-F1
#
_entry.id   AF-A0AAU6Z884-F1
#
_cell.length_a   1.000
_cell.length_b   1.000
_cell.length_c   1.000
_cell.angle_alpha   90.00
_cell.angle_beta   90.00
_cell.angle_gamma   90.00
#
_symmetry.space_group_name_H-M   'P 1'
#
loop_
_entity.id
_entity.type
_entity.pdbx_description
1 polymer ?
#
loop_
_entity_poly.entity_id
_entity_poly.type
_entity_poly.pdbx_seq_one_letter_code
_entity_poly.pdbx_strand_id
1 'polypeptide(L)'
;MEIYADDVSHPSALSSVGATTWFKMARPSLRGLQHALRTPETRVRLTSPPPLRGTRLCAISWIGGFLDGLRIPIGPELTALIGGRGTGKSTVIESLRFALDQPPIGEDALHDHTGVVQKVLGAGAIVRLEIEKYEPTPAQYVIQRTVGDPPLVFDASGTRTQQLPSDIVGDFEAFVSI
;
A
#
# COMPACT_ATOMS: atom_id res chain seq x y z
N MET A 1 29.12 19.54 -13.90
CA MET A 1 27.75 19.82 -13.44
C MET A 1 27.08 20.57 -14.58
N GLU A 2 26.27 19.88 -15.36
CA GLU A 2 25.51 20.51 -16.43
C GLU A 2 24.17 20.98 -15.87
N ILE A 3 23.83 22.25 -16.10
CA ILE A 3 22.55 22.83 -15.70
C ILE A 3 21.71 22.91 -16.98
N TYR A 4 20.69 22.08 -17.06
CA TYR A 4 19.71 22.10 -18.13
C TYR A 4 18.62 23.13 -17.74
N ALA A 5 18.63 24.29 -18.40
CA ALA A 5 17.63 25.34 -18.22
C ALA A 5 17.19 25.83 -19.59
N ASP A 6 15.88 25.82 -19.84
CA ASP A 6 15.26 26.33 -21.06
C ASP A 6 14.12 27.27 -20.67
N ASP A 7 14.04 28.42 -21.33
CA ASP A 7 13.04 29.44 -21.00
C ASP A 7 11.71 29.10 -21.68
N VAL A 8 10.67 28.88 -20.88
CA VAL A 8 9.31 28.65 -21.38
C VAL A 8 8.67 29.98 -21.76
N SER A 9 8.74 30.34 -23.04
CA SER A 9 8.20 31.60 -23.59
C SER A 9 6.71 31.54 -24.00
N HIS A 10 6.16 30.33 -24.20
CA HIS A 10 4.74 30.11 -24.52
C HIS A 10 4.20 28.83 -23.88
N PRO A 11 2.88 28.70 -23.60
CA PRO A 11 2.31 27.52 -22.92
C PRO A 11 2.58 26.18 -23.63
N SER A 12 2.65 26.18 -24.97
CA SER A 12 2.98 24.99 -25.76
C SER A 12 4.40 24.47 -25.50
N ALA A 13 5.33 25.31 -25.04
CA ALA A 13 6.69 24.88 -24.70
C ALA A 13 6.75 24.03 -23.43
N LEU A 14 5.70 24.01 -22.58
CA LEU A 14 5.64 23.15 -21.38
C LEU A 14 5.65 21.65 -21.72
N SER A 15 5.23 21.27 -22.93
CA SER A 15 5.29 19.88 -23.39
C SER A 15 6.68 19.44 -23.87
N SER A 16 7.63 20.36 -24.00
CA SER A 16 8.99 20.05 -24.43
C SER A 16 9.76 19.28 -23.34
N VAL A 17 10.61 18.36 -23.74
CA VAL A 17 11.50 17.64 -22.81
C VAL A 17 12.42 18.64 -22.12
N GLY A 18 12.49 18.61 -20.78
CA GLY A 18 13.29 19.55 -20.00
C GLY A 18 12.60 20.88 -19.66
N ALA A 19 11.43 21.19 -20.24
CA ALA A 19 10.66 22.38 -19.88
C ALA A 19 10.00 22.28 -18.50
N THR A 20 9.84 21.06 -17.98
CA THR A 20 9.34 20.81 -16.62
C THR A 20 10.25 19.87 -15.85
N THR A 21 10.37 20.11 -14.55
CA THR A 21 11.11 19.24 -13.63
C THR A 21 10.19 18.71 -12.54
N TRP A 22 10.21 17.41 -12.35
CA TRP A 22 9.40 16.69 -11.38
C TRP A 22 10.22 16.36 -10.14
N PHE A 23 9.71 16.78 -8.98
CA PHE A 23 10.35 16.56 -7.68
C PHE A 23 9.51 15.62 -6.82
N LYS A 24 10.10 14.47 -6.44
CA LYS A 24 9.47 13.50 -5.55
C LYS A 24 9.59 13.94 -4.09
N MET A 25 8.48 14.43 -3.55
CA MET A 25 8.38 14.96 -2.19
C MET A 25 7.12 14.45 -1.48
N ALA A 26 7.19 14.27 -0.16
CA ALA A 26 6.03 13.92 0.64
C ALA A 26 5.01 15.06 0.74
N ARG A 27 5.50 16.31 0.76
CA ARG A 27 4.69 17.54 0.70
C ARG A 27 5.48 18.61 -0.05
N PRO A 28 4.83 19.45 -0.88
CA PRO A 28 5.49 20.53 -1.59
C PRO A 28 5.96 21.60 -0.60
N SER A 29 7.25 21.61 -0.28
CA SER A 29 7.84 22.51 0.70
C SER A 29 9.31 22.77 0.36
N LEU A 30 9.87 23.91 0.79
CA LEU A 30 11.28 24.23 0.58
C LEU A 30 12.20 23.13 1.13
N ARG A 31 11.90 22.61 2.32
CA ARG A 31 12.66 21.50 2.93
C ARG A 31 12.55 20.23 2.09
N GLY A 32 11.35 19.91 1.58
CA GLY A 32 11.15 18.79 0.66
C GLY A 32 12.00 18.94 -0.61
N LEU A 33 12.07 20.14 -1.17
CA LEU A 33 12.89 20.45 -2.34
C LEU A 33 14.39 20.29 -2.04
N GLN A 34 14.87 20.82 -0.90
CA GLN A 34 16.25 20.63 -0.46
C GLN A 34 16.62 19.15 -0.31
N HIS A 35 15.72 18.32 0.24
CA HIS A 35 15.93 16.88 0.33
C HIS A 35 15.96 16.21 -1.04
N ALA A 36 15.09 16.62 -1.97
CA ALA A 36 15.09 16.12 -3.34
C ALA A 36 16.41 16.40 -4.04
N LEU A 37 16.93 17.62 -3.91
CA LEU A 37 18.20 18.05 -4.51
C LEU A 37 19.45 17.41 -3.89
N ARG A 38 19.36 16.83 -2.69
CA ARG A 38 20.45 16.05 -2.07
C ARG A 38 20.57 14.62 -2.60
N THR A 39 19.52 14.11 -3.24
CA THR A 39 19.47 12.76 -3.82
C THR A 39 18.78 12.81 -5.20
N PRO A 40 19.31 13.64 -6.13
CA PRO A 40 18.62 13.99 -7.36
C PRO A 40 18.35 12.77 -8.25
N GLU A 41 19.22 11.75 -8.22
CA GLU A 41 19.13 10.54 -9.03
C GLU A 41 17.83 9.75 -8.78
N THR A 42 17.27 9.88 -7.56
CA THR A 42 16.05 9.15 -7.16
C THR A 42 14.83 10.06 -7.00
N ARG A 43 15.02 11.38 -6.99
CA ARG A 43 13.97 12.35 -6.62
C ARG A 43 13.71 13.45 -7.63
N VAL A 44 14.55 13.60 -8.65
CA VAL A 44 14.41 14.63 -9.69
C VAL A 44 14.31 13.96 -11.04
N ARG A 45 13.32 14.35 -11.85
CA ARG A 45 13.15 13.88 -13.23
C ARG A 45 12.84 15.05 -14.15
N LEU A 46 13.46 15.07 -15.33
CA LEU A 46 13.18 16.05 -16.39
C LEU A 46 12.04 15.61 -17.33
N THR A 47 11.54 14.40 -17.11
CA THR A 47 10.42 13.81 -17.83
C THR A 47 9.31 13.46 -16.85
N SER A 48 8.07 13.45 -17.34
CA SER A 48 6.91 13.07 -16.52
C SER A 48 7.13 11.67 -15.93
N PRO A 49 6.89 11.47 -14.62
CA PRO A 49 6.94 10.15 -14.03
C PRO A 49 5.92 9.22 -14.73
N PRO A 50 6.22 7.93 -14.86
CA PRO A 50 5.25 6.99 -15.39
C PRO A 50 3.99 7.00 -14.53
N PRO A 51 2.80 6.81 -15.13
CA PRO A 51 1.57 6.67 -14.35
C PRO A 51 1.70 5.49 -13.38
N LEU A 52 0.97 5.57 -12.26
CA LEU A 52 0.84 4.42 -11.36
C LEU A 52 0.20 3.27 -12.14
N ARG A 53 0.82 2.09 -12.07
CA ARG A 53 0.33 0.86 -12.72
C ARG A 53 0.04 -0.21 -11.68
N GLY A 54 -0.82 -1.15 -12.03
CA GLY A 54 -1.15 -2.31 -11.19
C GLY A 54 -2.07 -1.97 -10.02
N THR A 55 -1.82 -2.64 -8.88
CA THR A 55 -2.66 -2.60 -7.68
C THR A 55 -1.89 -2.00 -6.51
N ARG A 56 -2.56 -1.17 -5.72
CA ARG A 56 -2.02 -0.50 -4.53
C ARG A 56 -2.88 -0.81 -3.32
N LEU A 57 -2.23 -1.24 -2.24
CA LEU A 57 -2.83 -1.28 -0.92
C LEU A 57 -2.85 0.14 -0.33
N CYS A 58 -4.03 0.62 0.04
CA CYS A 58 -4.24 2.00 0.48
C CYS A 58 -4.26 2.12 2.01
N ALA A 59 -4.95 1.20 2.68
CA ALA A 59 -5.01 1.15 4.14
C ALA A 59 -5.50 -0.21 4.62
N ILE A 60 -5.08 -0.58 5.83
CA ILE A 60 -5.63 -1.70 6.58
C ILE A 60 -6.28 -1.20 7.86
N SER A 61 -7.40 -1.80 8.25
CA SER A 61 -8.12 -1.47 9.49
C SER A 61 -8.76 -2.69 10.12
N TRP A 62 -9.10 -2.57 11.41
CA TRP A 62 -9.67 -3.65 12.21
C TRP A 62 -10.93 -3.20 12.94
N ILE A 63 -11.88 -4.13 13.05
CA ILE A 63 -13.06 -4.01 13.91
C ILE A 63 -13.07 -5.22 14.83
N GLY A 64 -12.99 -4.99 16.14
CA GLY A 64 -12.77 -6.01 17.16
C GLY A 64 -11.31 -6.49 17.25
N GLY A 65 -11.03 -7.28 18.30
CA GLY A 65 -9.70 -7.85 18.54
C GLY A 65 -8.68 -6.86 19.11
N PHE A 66 -7.40 -7.24 19.10
CA PHE A 66 -6.31 -6.45 19.69
C PHE A 66 -6.09 -5.08 19.03
N LEU A 67 -6.32 -4.96 17.72
CA LEU A 67 -6.10 -3.73 16.95
C LEU A 67 -7.40 -2.95 16.69
N ASP A 68 -8.44 -3.18 17.48
CA ASP A 68 -9.77 -2.57 17.26
C ASP A 68 -9.71 -1.05 17.08
N GLY A 69 -10.43 -0.56 16.07
CA GLY A 69 -10.50 0.87 15.72
C GLY A 69 -9.24 1.44 15.08
N LEU A 70 -8.15 0.68 14.98
CA LEU A 70 -6.94 1.14 14.31
C LEU A 70 -7.12 1.14 12.78
N ARG A 71 -6.63 2.20 12.14
CA ARG A 71 -6.48 2.28 10.68
C ARG A 71 -5.06 2.73 10.35
N ILE A 72 -4.35 1.91 9.58
CA ILE A 72 -2.98 2.19 9.14
C ILE A 72 -3.01 2.49 7.64
N PRO A 73 -2.70 3.73 7.21
CA PRO A 73 -2.51 4.03 5.79
C PRO A 73 -1.22 3.39 5.27
N ILE A 74 -1.28 2.84 4.06
CA ILE A 74 -0.15 2.25 3.37
C ILE A 74 0.33 3.23 2.29
N GLY A 75 1.58 3.66 2.43
CA GLY A 75 2.26 4.51 1.45
C GLY A 75 2.41 3.79 0.10
N PRO A 76 2.37 4.52 -1.03
CA PRO A 76 2.42 3.95 -2.37
C PRO A 76 3.74 3.25 -2.73
N GLU A 77 4.77 3.42 -1.91
CA GLU A 77 6.12 2.90 -2.19
C GLU A 77 6.68 2.12 -1.02
N LEU A 78 6.75 2.76 0.16
CA LEU A 78 7.27 2.15 1.38
C LEU A 78 6.45 2.59 2.57
N THR A 79 6.10 1.62 3.40
CA THR A 79 5.54 1.83 4.74
C THR A 79 6.43 1.09 5.73
N ALA A 80 6.88 1.78 6.77
CA ALA A 80 7.66 1.18 7.84
C ALA A 80 6.87 1.21 9.15
N LEU A 81 6.72 0.05 9.80
CA LEU A 81 6.09 -0.07 11.11
C LEU A 81 7.19 -0.15 12.18
N ILE A 82 7.29 0.86 13.04
CA ILE A 82 8.34 0.97 14.06
C ILE A 82 7.69 0.98 15.45
N GLY A 83 8.25 0.22 16.39
CA GLY A 83 7.76 0.13 17.76
C GLY A 83 8.46 -0.97 18.57
N GLY A 84 8.27 -0.96 19.89
CA GLY A 84 8.85 -1.94 20.81
C GLY A 84 8.33 -3.37 20.60
N ARG A 85 8.86 -4.34 21.36
CA ARG A 85 8.36 -5.72 21.32
C ARG A 85 6.89 -5.76 21.79
N GLY A 86 6.06 -6.58 21.15
CA GLY A 86 4.66 -6.77 21.54
C GLY A 86 3.69 -5.68 21.09
N THR A 87 4.12 -4.67 20.32
CA THR A 87 3.25 -3.59 19.85
C THR A 87 2.39 -3.93 18.62
N GLY A 88 2.30 -5.21 18.23
CA GLY A 88 1.45 -5.65 17.12
C GLY A 88 2.00 -5.48 15.70
N LYS A 89 3.29 -5.17 15.50
CA LYS A 89 3.87 -5.01 14.15
C LYS A 89 3.69 -6.26 13.27
N SER A 90 4.09 -7.43 13.77
CA SER A 90 3.91 -8.70 13.06
C SER A 90 2.43 -9.01 12.87
N THR A 91 1.58 -8.65 13.83
CA THR A 91 0.11 -8.78 13.72
C THR A 91 -0.44 -8.03 12.51
N VAL A 92 0.10 -6.86 12.17
CA VAL A 92 -0.31 -6.12 10.96
C VAL A 92 0.03 -6.92 9.70
N ILE A 93 1.24 -7.48 9.62
CA ILE A 93 1.67 -8.30 8.47
C ILE A 93 0.82 -9.58 8.34
N GLU A 94 0.56 -10.25 9.45
CA GLU A 94 -0.28 -11.45 9.46
C GLU A 94 -1.75 -11.13 9.18
N SER A 95 -2.23 -9.94 9.54
CA SER A 95 -3.56 -9.47 9.15
C SER A 95 -3.68 -9.23 7.65
N LEU A 96 -2.62 -8.75 6.99
CA LEU A 96 -2.58 -8.64 5.52
C LEU A 96 -2.67 -10.02 4.87
N ARG A 97 -1.86 -10.98 5.31
CA ARG A 97 -1.95 -12.38 4.83
C ARG A 97 -3.35 -12.95 5.03
N PHE A 98 -3.91 -12.77 6.23
CA PHE A 98 -5.24 -13.23 6.57
C PHE A 98 -6.30 -12.59 5.66
N ALA A 99 -6.32 -11.27 5.50
CA ALA A 99 -7.31 -10.58 4.66
C ALA A 99 -7.21 -11.00 3.17
N LEU A 100 -5.98 -11.23 2.68
CA LEU A 100 -5.71 -11.63 1.30
C LEU A 100 -5.87 -13.13 1.05
N ASP A 101 -6.21 -13.91 2.07
CA ASP A 101 -6.30 -15.37 2.00
C ASP A 101 -5.03 -16.04 1.47
N GLN A 102 -3.88 -15.50 1.88
CA GLN A 102 -2.59 -16.00 1.48
C GLN A 102 -1.96 -16.83 2.61
N PRO A 103 -1.80 -18.15 2.42
CA PRO A 103 -1.15 -18.99 3.41
C PRO A 103 0.35 -18.65 3.51
N PRO A 104 0.93 -18.66 4.73
CA PRO A 104 2.36 -18.55 4.90
C PRO A 104 3.08 -19.80 4.36
N ILE A 105 4.38 -19.65 4.06
CA ILE A 105 5.22 -20.72 3.54
C ILE A 105 6.00 -21.33 4.71
N GLY A 106 5.84 -22.63 4.94
CA GLY A 106 6.51 -23.40 6.00
C GLY A 106 5.64 -23.65 7.24
N GLU A 107 5.91 -24.75 7.94
CA GLU A 107 5.11 -25.19 9.10
C GLU A 107 5.16 -24.21 10.27
N ASP A 108 6.36 -23.71 10.61
CA ASP A 108 6.54 -22.76 11.71
C ASP A 108 5.76 -21.46 11.44
N ALA A 109 5.87 -20.92 10.23
CA ALA A 109 5.16 -19.71 9.83
C ALA A 109 3.64 -19.92 9.81
N LEU A 110 3.16 -21.12 9.46
CA LEU A 110 1.74 -21.47 9.54
C LEU A 110 1.26 -21.54 10.98
N HIS A 111 2.07 -22.11 11.89
CA HIS A 111 1.76 -22.14 13.31
C HIS A 111 1.63 -20.73 13.89
N ASP A 112 2.61 -19.86 13.59
CA ASP A 112 2.61 -18.47 14.03
C ASP A 112 1.43 -17.68 13.48
N HIS A 113 1.15 -17.79 12.17
CA HIS A 113 0.00 -17.16 11.53
C HIS A 113 -1.31 -17.58 12.20
N THR A 114 -1.52 -18.88 12.36
CA THR A 114 -2.73 -19.44 12.98
C THR A 114 -2.86 -18.95 14.43
N GLY A 115 -1.76 -18.92 15.16
CA GLY A 115 -1.70 -18.38 16.51
C GLY A 115 -2.11 -16.91 16.57
N VAL A 116 -1.62 -16.07 15.64
CA VAL A 116 -1.98 -14.65 15.57
C VAL A 116 -3.47 -14.48 15.23
N VAL A 117 -3.98 -15.19 14.23
CA VAL A 117 -5.39 -15.08 13.81
C VAL A 117 -6.33 -15.51 14.95
N GLN A 118 -6.07 -16.67 15.57
CA GLN A 118 -6.97 -17.20 16.59
C GLN A 118 -6.85 -16.49 17.94
N LYS A 119 -5.63 -16.14 18.37
CA LYS A 119 -5.37 -15.65 19.73
C LYS A 119 -5.27 -14.13 19.83
N VAL A 120 -4.83 -13.44 18.77
CA VAL A 120 -4.59 -11.99 18.79
C VAL A 120 -5.71 -11.22 18.11
N LEU A 121 -6.13 -11.63 16.91
CA LEU A 121 -7.32 -11.06 16.28
C LEU A 121 -8.57 -11.52 17.03
N GLY A 122 -8.68 -12.82 17.27
CA GLY A 122 -9.79 -13.40 18.02
C GLY A 122 -11.05 -13.59 17.18
N ALA A 123 -11.98 -14.41 17.69
CA ALA A 123 -13.20 -14.77 16.97
C ALA A 123 -14.07 -13.54 16.66
N GLY A 124 -14.59 -13.47 15.43
CA GLY A 124 -15.47 -12.40 14.99
C GLY A 124 -14.79 -11.06 14.68
N ALA A 125 -13.47 -10.93 14.89
CA ALA A 125 -12.74 -9.75 14.46
C ALA A 125 -12.74 -9.65 12.93
N ILE A 126 -12.81 -8.41 12.43
CA ILE A 126 -12.89 -8.12 10.99
C ILE A 126 -11.64 -7.35 10.60
N VAL A 127 -10.93 -7.85 9.59
CA VAL A 127 -9.85 -7.12 8.92
C VAL A 127 -10.39 -6.55 7.60
N ARG A 128 -10.20 -5.25 7.38
CA ARG A 128 -10.55 -4.53 6.15
C ARG A 128 -9.31 -3.99 5.48
N LEU A 129 -9.19 -4.22 4.17
CA LEU A 129 -8.10 -3.77 3.33
C LEU A 129 -8.66 -2.95 2.16
N GLU A 130 -8.29 -1.68 2.10
CA GLU A 130 -8.66 -0.75 1.03
C GLU A 130 -7.63 -0.84 -0.10
N ILE A 131 -8.12 -0.90 -1.34
CA ILE A 131 -7.28 -1.18 -2.52
C ILE A 131 -7.67 -0.27 -3.68
N GLU A 132 -6.65 0.23 -4.39
CA GLU A 132 -6.79 0.92 -5.68
C GLU A 132 -6.14 0.11 -6.79
N LYS A 133 -6.82 -0.04 -7.92
CA LYS A 133 -6.29 -0.63 -9.14
C LYS A 133 -6.26 0.43 -10.22
N TYR A 134 -5.13 0.59 -10.91
CA TYR A 134 -4.94 1.64 -11.92
C TYR A 134 -5.09 1.14 -13.36
N GLU A 135 -4.98 -0.18 -13.59
CA GLU A 135 -5.11 -0.81 -14.91
C GLU A 135 -5.96 -2.10 -14.83
N PRO A 136 -6.78 -2.43 -15.85
CA PRO A 136 -6.97 -1.71 -17.12
C PRO A 136 -7.89 -0.48 -17.01
N THR A 137 -8.66 -0.37 -15.92
CA THR A 137 -9.49 0.81 -15.64
C THR A 137 -9.35 1.14 -14.15
N PRO A 138 -9.17 2.41 -13.78
CA PRO A 138 -9.12 2.82 -12.38
C PRO A 138 -10.34 2.32 -11.61
N ALA A 139 -10.10 1.58 -10.53
CA ALA A 139 -11.15 1.01 -9.69
C ALA A 139 -10.70 0.94 -8.23
N GLN A 140 -11.66 1.02 -7.32
CA GLN A 140 -11.43 0.86 -5.89
C GLN A 140 -12.17 -0.38 -5.38
N TYR A 141 -11.51 -1.08 -4.46
CA TYR A 141 -12.04 -2.27 -3.82
C TYR A 141 -11.80 -2.23 -2.32
N VAL A 142 -12.68 -2.92 -1.59
CA VAL A 142 -12.47 -3.24 -0.18
C VAL A 142 -12.51 -4.75 -0.03
N ILE A 143 -11.43 -5.32 0.49
CA ILE A 143 -11.40 -6.71 0.93
C ILE A 143 -11.71 -6.74 2.42
N GLN A 144 -12.70 -7.52 2.82
CA GLN A 144 -13.08 -7.71 4.21
C GLN A 144 -13.04 -9.19 4.55
N ARG A 145 -12.38 -9.56 5.65
CA ARG A 145 -12.45 -10.93 6.16
C ARG A 145 -12.74 -10.92 7.66
N THR A 146 -13.75 -11.69 8.04
CA THR A 146 -14.08 -11.96 9.45
C THR A 146 -13.36 -13.23 9.88
N VAL A 147 -12.80 -13.27 11.10
CA VAL A 147 -12.21 -14.49 11.66
C VAL A 147 -13.28 -15.56 11.80
N GLY A 148 -13.10 -16.65 11.03
CA GLY A 148 -14.06 -17.75 10.91
C GLY A 148 -14.72 -17.86 9.53
N ASP A 149 -14.65 -16.78 8.73
CA ASP A 149 -15.33 -16.69 7.43
C ASP A 149 -14.33 -16.56 6.26
N PRO A 150 -14.74 -16.91 5.03
CA PRO A 150 -13.97 -16.60 3.83
C PRO A 150 -13.92 -15.08 3.58
N PRO A 151 -12.89 -14.58 2.86
CA PRO A 151 -12.79 -13.18 2.48
C PRO A 151 -13.92 -12.77 1.53
N LEU A 152 -14.34 -11.51 1.63
CA LEU A 152 -15.34 -10.87 0.79
C LEU A 152 -14.71 -9.68 0.09
N VAL A 153 -15.05 -9.48 -1.18
CA VAL A 153 -14.59 -8.33 -1.98
C VAL A 153 -15.78 -7.43 -2.30
N PHE A 154 -15.62 -6.13 -2.09
CA PHE A 154 -16.60 -5.10 -2.40
C PHE A 154 -16.00 -4.10 -3.40
N ASP A 155 -16.82 -3.61 -4.31
CA ASP A 155 -16.45 -2.53 -5.23
C ASP A 155 -16.61 -1.14 -4.58
N ALA A 156 -16.32 -0.08 -5.35
CA ALA A 156 -16.43 1.31 -4.91
C ALA A 156 -17.85 1.74 -4.51
N SER A 157 -18.90 1.03 -4.94
CA SER A 157 -20.29 1.29 -4.55
C SER A 157 -20.66 0.61 -3.23
N GLY A 158 -19.78 -0.23 -2.68
CA GLY A 158 -20.06 -1.09 -1.53
C GLY A 158 -20.82 -2.36 -1.91
N THR A 159 -20.92 -2.69 -3.20
CA THR A 159 -21.58 -3.91 -3.66
C THR A 159 -20.60 -5.08 -3.60
N ARG A 160 -21.06 -6.21 -3.05
CA ARG A 160 -20.27 -7.44 -3.00
C ARG A 160 -20.05 -7.98 -4.41
N THR A 161 -18.80 -8.27 -4.74
CA THR A 161 -18.42 -8.89 -6.02
C THR A 161 -18.29 -10.42 -5.89
N GLN A 162 -18.14 -11.10 -7.01
CA GLN A 162 -17.81 -12.55 -7.05
C GLN A 162 -16.29 -12.80 -7.11
N GLN A 163 -15.48 -11.75 -7.06
CA GLN A 163 -14.03 -11.84 -7.18
C GLN A 163 -13.40 -12.28 -5.86
N LEU A 164 -12.28 -12.98 -5.96
CA LEU A 164 -11.43 -13.36 -4.83
C LEU A 164 -10.36 -12.27 -4.58
N PRO A 165 -9.75 -12.21 -3.38
CA PRO A 165 -8.62 -11.32 -3.12
C PRO A 165 -7.49 -11.40 -4.16
N SER A 166 -7.16 -12.62 -4.61
CA SER A 166 -6.16 -12.89 -5.63
C SER A 166 -6.48 -12.24 -6.99
N ASP A 167 -7.76 -12.10 -7.34
CA ASP A 167 -8.18 -11.48 -8.62
C ASP A 167 -7.95 -9.96 -8.60
N ILE A 168 -7.91 -9.37 -7.40
CA ILE A 168 -7.70 -7.94 -7.20
C ILE A 168 -6.22 -7.61 -7.07
N VAL A 169 -5.52 -8.32 -6.17
CA VAL A 169 -4.14 -7.99 -5.79
C VAL A 169 -3.11 -8.68 -6.70
N GLY A 170 -3.46 -9.80 -7.33
CA GLY A 170 -2.50 -10.64 -8.01
C GLY A 170 -1.52 -11.29 -7.02
N ASP A 171 -0.27 -11.41 -7.42
CA ASP A 171 0.79 -11.96 -6.59
C ASP A 171 1.16 -10.98 -5.45
N PHE A 172 0.81 -11.34 -4.22
CA PHE A 172 1.28 -10.66 -3.01
C PHE A 172 2.37 -11.51 -2.36
N GLU A 173 3.39 -10.86 -1.82
CA GLU A 173 4.42 -11.54 -1.03
C GLU A 173 4.54 -10.84 0.32
N ALA A 174 4.46 -11.64 1.38
CA ALA A 174 4.78 -11.19 2.73
C ALA A 174 5.92 -12.04 3.27
N PHE A 175 6.85 -11.39 3.95
CA PHE A 175 7.99 -12.01 4.63
C PHE A 175 8.05 -11.47 6.05
N VAL A 176 8.24 -12.35 7.02
CA VAL A 176 8.51 -11.98 8.42
C VAL A 176 9.83 -12.64 8.78
N SER A 177 10.89 -11.85 8.94
CA SER A 177 12.11 -12.33 9.58
C SER A 177 11.96 -12.18 11.08
N ILE A 178 12.13 -13.29 11.79
CA ILE A 178 12.13 -13.40 13.25
C ILE A 178 13.53 -13.07 13.77
#